data_AF-A0AAE9J541-F1
#
_entry.id   AF-A0AAE9J541-F1
#
_cell.length_a   1.000
_cell.length_b   1.000
_cell.length_c   1.000
_cell.angle_alpha   90.00
_cell.angle_beta   90.00
_cell.angle_gamma   90.00
#
_symmetry.space_group_name_H-M   'P 1'
#
loop_
_entity.id
_entity.type
_entity.pdbx_description
1 polymer ?
#
loop_
_entity_poly.entity_id
_entity_poly.type
_entity_poly.pdbx_seq_one_letter_code
_entity_poly.pdbx_strand_id
1 'polypeptide(L)'
;MSRVFIDDPPAYIEEDIIKPPVEIRGPLDATAFEPVERQRHFGILTYTVNDRFKKMMIILVIILVLLAAIVITLLVVLLHHRGSEDIPRCSPSPPPNPPYLFAYSNDLSPNVVSLTADTFFDALDKDGSSYATVRFDTSPEDPVYFAPDTSSVHSIVNGRLPNPALSFKTTAIGSDIIKTIERYYTSAVQHGFSTCGAIIVILLKRLPTETDISDIVAKIRANSGLVLVLTSTSPSGGDQPKTAYRIASKTNGMGIFVDDAKLRQHIDRAPIFGVRPIYRANVQVSDLDFYQLPNFNVPRNVPRLNRVSFTVQDHGPIDSFQRLELKFSDITNATLVTKIAVEAEDVRKLGSTGFSTWLGFVAGDEYRTEIDCDYTSDDIEELQIRVQTYEPFWIPYCD
;
A
#
# COMPACT_ATOMS: atom_id res chain seq x y z
N MET A 1 -22.10 -54.73 19.17
CA MET A 1 -23.42 -55.24 18.72
C MET A 1 -23.57 -54.76 17.28
N SER A 2 -23.04 -55.56 16.36
CA SER A 2 -22.92 -55.26 14.93
C SER A 2 -23.78 -56.29 14.20
N ARG A 3 -24.60 -55.87 13.22
CA ARG A 3 -25.27 -56.81 12.31
C ARG A 3 -24.80 -56.58 10.89
N VAL A 4 -24.21 -57.66 10.39
CA VAL A 4 -23.78 -57.98 9.03
C VAL A 4 -24.91 -58.77 8.36
N PHE A 5 -25.09 -58.59 7.05
CA PHE A 5 -25.71 -59.53 6.10
C PHE A 5 -24.83 -59.43 4.83
N ILE A 6 -23.88 -60.34 4.55
CA ILE A 6 -23.96 -61.68 3.93
C ILE A 6 -24.58 -61.66 2.52
N ASP A 7 -23.70 -61.60 1.50
CA ASP A 7 -23.41 -62.56 0.40
C ASP A 7 -24.57 -63.43 -0.11
N ASP A 8 -24.79 -63.77 -1.39
CA ASP A 8 -23.95 -64.08 -2.57
C ASP A 8 -24.96 -64.51 -3.70
N PRO A 9 -24.64 -65.10 -4.89
CA PRO A 9 -23.57 -64.94 -5.88
C PRO A 9 -24.15 -64.87 -7.35
N PRO A 10 -23.34 -64.94 -8.44
CA PRO A 10 -23.72 -64.55 -9.80
C PRO A 10 -24.10 -65.73 -10.73
N ALA A 11 -24.65 -65.43 -11.92
CA ALA A 11 -24.86 -66.41 -12.99
C ALA A 11 -24.34 -65.91 -14.36
N TYR A 12 -23.72 -66.86 -15.05
CA TYR A 12 -22.93 -66.81 -16.28
C TYR A 12 -23.75 -66.87 -17.60
N ILE A 13 -23.13 -66.38 -18.71
CA ILE A 13 -23.10 -66.88 -20.12
C ILE A 13 -24.47 -66.94 -20.87
N GLU A 14 -24.64 -66.47 -22.13
CA GLU A 14 -24.13 -67.06 -23.37
C GLU A 14 -24.35 -66.15 -24.61
N GLU A 15 -23.46 -66.27 -25.59
CA GLU A 15 -23.57 -65.75 -26.97
C GLU A 15 -24.71 -66.43 -27.73
N ASP A 16 -25.31 -65.78 -28.74
CA ASP A 16 -25.44 -66.44 -30.04
C ASP A 16 -25.79 -65.52 -31.23
N ILE A 17 -25.19 -65.92 -32.35
CA ILE A 17 -25.23 -65.38 -33.71
C ILE A 17 -26.52 -65.82 -34.41
N ILE A 18 -27.06 -65.06 -35.38
CA ILE A 18 -27.70 -65.55 -36.64
C ILE A 18 -28.08 -64.37 -37.59
N LYS A 19 -27.59 -64.45 -38.83
CA LYS A 19 -28.05 -63.80 -40.10
C LYS A 19 -28.91 -64.83 -40.88
N PRO A 20 -29.54 -64.55 -42.06
CA PRO A 20 -30.16 -63.37 -42.67
C PRO A 20 -31.61 -63.72 -43.19
N PRO A 21 -32.21 -63.07 -44.21
CA PRO A 21 -31.96 -63.55 -45.58
C PRO A 21 -31.88 -62.47 -46.69
N VAL A 22 -31.34 -62.95 -47.80
CA VAL A 22 -31.15 -62.34 -49.12
C VAL A 22 -32.43 -62.47 -49.95
N GLU A 23 -32.73 -61.49 -50.82
CA GLU A 23 -33.55 -61.75 -52.01
C GLU A 23 -32.97 -61.02 -53.24
N ILE A 24 -32.78 -61.80 -54.31
CA ILE A 24 -32.18 -61.46 -55.60
C ILE A 24 -33.27 -61.55 -56.66
N ARG A 25 -33.45 -60.51 -57.50
CA ARG A 25 -33.87 -60.63 -58.91
C ARG A 25 -33.30 -59.46 -59.73
N GLY A 26 -32.59 -59.75 -60.82
CA GLY A 26 -32.37 -58.84 -61.96
C GLY A 26 -33.09 -59.36 -63.21
N PRO A 27 -32.70 -58.99 -64.46
CA PRO A 27 -32.10 -57.75 -64.97
C PRO A 27 -32.73 -57.27 -66.32
N LEU A 28 -32.10 -56.25 -66.96
CA LEU A 28 -32.20 -55.66 -68.34
C LEU A 28 -32.56 -54.17 -68.25
N ASP A 29 -31.81 -53.21 -68.81
CA ASP A 29 -31.37 -53.14 -70.21
C ASP A 29 -30.11 -52.27 -70.43
N ALA A 30 -29.60 -52.34 -71.66
CA ALA A 30 -28.24 -52.13 -72.16
C ALA A 30 -27.63 -50.70 -72.26
N THR A 31 -26.35 -50.70 -72.70
CA THR A 31 -25.48 -49.63 -73.29
C THR A 31 -24.66 -48.79 -72.30
N ALA A 32 -23.38 -48.43 -72.49
CA ALA A 32 -22.37 -48.71 -73.52
C ALA A 32 -20.98 -48.17 -73.06
N PHE A 33 -19.90 -48.79 -73.55
CA PHE A 33 -18.47 -48.40 -73.58
C PHE A 33 -17.68 -48.21 -72.26
N GLU A 34 -16.67 -49.07 -72.06
CA GLU A 34 -15.41 -48.72 -71.37
C GLU A 34 -14.52 -47.87 -72.29
N PRO A 35 -13.62 -47.04 -71.72
CA PRO A 35 -12.21 -47.42 -71.80
C PRO A 35 -11.32 -47.08 -70.58
N VAL A 36 -10.46 -48.05 -70.25
CA VAL A 36 -8.99 -47.96 -70.03
C VAL A 36 -8.42 -47.33 -68.75
N GLU A 37 -7.78 -48.21 -67.98
CA GLU A 37 -6.67 -48.04 -67.02
C GLU A 37 -5.77 -46.81 -67.26
N ARG A 38 -5.91 -45.77 -66.41
CA ARG A 38 -4.83 -44.80 -66.21
C ARG A 38 -4.89 -44.03 -64.89
N GLN A 39 -5.05 -44.68 -63.73
CA GLN A 39 -5.16 -43.91 -62.46
C GLN A 39 -4.56 -44.54 -61.18
N ARG A 40 -3.48 -45.34 -61.26
CA ARG A 40 -2.78 -45.83 -60.05
C ARG A 40 -1.56 -45.05 -59.58
N HIS A 41 -1.13 -43.98 -60.28
CA HIS A 41 0.08 -43.21 -59.91
C HIS A 41 -0.16 -41.89 -59.15
N PHE A 42 -1.40 -41.41 -59.01
CA PHE A 42 -1.69 -40.11 -58.36
C PHE A 42 -2.07 -40.19 -56.87
N GLY A 43 -2.41 -41.38 -56.35
CA GLY A 43 -2.84 -41.56 -54.95
C GLY A 43 -1.71 -41.48 -53.92
N ILE A 44 -0.51 -41.95 -54.26
CA ILE A 44 0.66 -41.94 -53.35
C ILE A 44 1.28 -40.54 -53.26
N LEU A 45 1.25 -39.77 -54.35
CA LEU A 45 1.75 -38.39 -54.37
C LEU A 45 0.86 -37.45 -53.55
N THR A 46 -0.46 -37.60 -53.63
CA THR A 46 -1.41 -36.77 -52.87
C THR A 46 -1.38 -37.05 -51.37
N TYR A 47 -1.21 -38.31 -50.94
CA TYR A 47 -1.08 -38.65 -49.51
C TYR A 47 0.22 -38.10 -48.89
N THR A 48 1.34 -38.22 -49.60
CA THR A 48 2.66 -37.74 -49.12
C THR A 48 2.74 -36.22 -49.05
N VAL A 49 2.11 -35.52 -49.99
CA VAL A 49 2.06 -34.06 -49.99
C VAL A 49 1.15 -33.56 -48.86
N ASN A 50 -0.02 -34.18 -48.63
CA ASN A 50 -0.95 -33.77 -47.59
C ASN A 50 -0.39 -33.96 -46.16
N ASP A 51 0.37 -35.04 -45.91
CA ASP A 51 1.04 -35.24 -44.62
C ASP A 51 2.17 -34.21 -44.37
N ARG A 52 2.94 -33.87 -45.40
CA ARG A 52 3.97 -32.83 -45.29
C ARG A 52 3.39 -31.43 -45.11
N PHE A 53 2.29 -31.10 -45.78
CA PHE A 53 1.57 -29.84 -45.56
C PHE A 53 0.98 -29.74 -44.15
N LYS A 54 0.39 -30.83 -43.63
CA LYS A 54 -0.09 -30.86 -42.24
C LYS A 54 1.03 -30.65 -41.23
N LYS A 55 2.18 -31.32 -41.41
CA LYS A 55 3.37 -31.13 -40.55
C LYS A 55 3.90 -29.69 -40.60
N MET A 56 3.99 -29.09 -41.80
CA MET A 56 4.39 -27.69 -41.96
C MET A 56 3.40 -26.71 -41.32
N MET A 57 2.10 -26.98 -41.43
CA MET A 57 1.06 -26.16 -40.82
C MET A 57 1.10 -26.24 -39.28
N ILE A 58 1.32 -27.43 -38.71
CA ILE A 58 1.48 -27.59 -37.26
C ILE A 58 2.72 -26.84 -36.76
N ILE A 59 3.85 -26.91 -37.47
CA ILE A 59 5.06 -26.17 -37.12
C ILE A 59 4.82 -24.66 -37.15
N LEU A 60 4.11 -24.16 -38.18
CA LEU A 60 3.77 -22.74 -38.29
C LEU A 60 2.90 -22.27 -37.11
N VAL A 61 1.91 -23.06 -36.72
CA VAL A 61 1.04 -22.75 -35.57
C VAL A 61 1.84 -22.72 -34.27
N ILE A 62 2.74 -23.69 -34.06
CA ILE A 62 3.61 -23.72 -32.87
C ILE A 62 4.50 -22.48 -32.82
N ILE A 63 5.12 -22.09 -33.95
CA ILE A 63 5.95 -20.89 -34.04
C ILE A 63 5.14 -19.63 -33.72
N LEU A 64 3.91 -19.51 -34.24
CA LEU A 64 3.04 -18.37 -33.94
C LEU A 64 2.67 -18.29 -32.46
N VAL A 65 2.38 -19.43 -31.82
CA VAL A 65 2.09 -19.50 -30.38
C VAL A 65 3.32 -19.11 -29.55
N LEU A 66 4.51 -19.58 -29.93
CA LEU A 66 5.76 -19.22 -29.26
C LEU A 66 6.07 -17.72 -29.40
N LEU A 67 5.86 -17.14 -30.59
CA LEU A 67 6.04 -15.71 -30.80
C LEU A 67 5.04 -14.88 -29.98
N ALA A 68 3.78 -15.30 -29.92
CA ALA A 68 2.77 -14.66 -29.08
C ALA A 68 3.15 -14.73 -27.59
N ALA A 69 3.63 -15.88 -27.12
CA ALA A 69 4.11 -16.04 -25.75
C ALA A 69 5.32 -15.14 -25.44
N ILE A 70 6.28 -15.02 -26.37
CA ILE A 70 7.43 -14.11 -26.23
C ILE A 70 6.98 -12.66 -26.18
N VAL A 71 6.05 -12.24 -27.05
CA VAL A 71 5.51 -10.88 -27.04
C VAL A 71 4.75 -10.59 -25.75
N ILE A 72 3.92 -11.53 -25.27
CA ILE A 72 3.23 -11.39 -23.98
C ILE A 72 4.22 -11.29 -22.83
N THR A 73 5.26 -12.13 -22.82
CA THR A 73 6.29 -12.11 -21.79
C THR A 73 7.07 -10.80 -21.83
N LEU A 74 7.46 -10.32 -23.01
CA LEU A 74 8.10 -9.00 -23.18
C LEU A 74 7.17 -7.86 -22.75
N LEU A 75 5.87 -7.95 -23.05
CA LEU A 75 4.89 -6.95 -22.61
C LEU A 75 4.76 -6.94 -21.08
N VAL A 76 4.68 -8.12 -20.45
CA VAL A 76 4.65 -8.26 -18.99
C VAL A 76 5.94 -7.74 -18.36
N VAL A 77 7.10 -8.07 -18.94
CA VAL A 77 8.41 -7.58 -18.49
C VAL A 77 8.50 -6.07 -18.69
N LEU A 78 8.04 -5.50 -19.80
CA LEU A 78 8.03 -4.05 -20.04
C LEU A 78 7.02 -3.30 -19.15
N LEU A 79 5.91 -3.94 -18.80
CA LEU A 79 4.94 -3.41 -17.84
C LEU A 79 5.48 -3.47 -16.41
N HIS A 80 6.23 -4.53 -16.06
CA HIS A 80 6.95 -4.62 -14.77
C HIS A 80 8.18 -3.70 -14.71
N HIS A 81 8.94 -3.56 -15.79
CA HIS A 81 10.09 -2.65 -15.88
C HIS A 81 9.69 -1.16 -15.92
N ARG A 82 8.39 -0.86 -16.00
CA ARG A 82 7.90 0.50 -15.76
C ARG A 82 7.90 0.87 -14.27
N GLY A 83 8.20 -0.08 -13.39
CA GLY A 83 8.61 0.14 -12.02
C GLY A 83 10.13 0.16 -11.88
N SER A 84 10.63 1.17 -11.18
CA SER A 84 11.96 1.20 -10.56
C SER A 84 13.17 1.41 -11.49
N GLU A 85 13.28 2.62 -12.03
CA GLU A 85 14.51 3.38 -11.78
C GLU A 85 14.10 4.56 -10.88
N ASP A 86 14.77 4.69 -9.71
CA ASP A 86 14.61 5.77 -8.75
C ASP A 86 15.07 7.12 -9.33
N ILE A 87 14.48 7.56 -10.43
CA ILE A 87 14.73 8.88 -10.99
C ILE A 87 13.90 9.86 -10.15
N PRO A 88 14.53 10.75 -9.35
CA PRO A 88 13.79 11.76 -8.62
C PRO A 88 13.02 12.62 -9.62
N ARG A 89 11.69 12.69 -9.49
CA ARG A 89 10.85 13.60 -10.28
C ARG A 89 10.95 15.04 -9.79
N CYS A 90 11.35 15.19 -8.53
CA CYS A 90 11.41 16.46 -7.83
C CYS A 90 12.82 16.75 -7.34
N SER A 91 13.13 18.03 -7.16
CA SER A 91 14.35 18.45 -6.47
C SER A 91 14.41 17.80 -5.07
N PRO A 92 15.60 17.40 -4.58
CA PRO A 92 15.75 16.87 -3.24
C PRO A 92 15.32 17.87 -2.16
N SER A 93 15.34 19.18 -2.42
CA SER A 93 14.73 20.18 -1.53
C SER A 93 13.29 20.45 -1.97
N PRO A 94 12.28 20.07 -1.16
CA PRO A 94 10.88 20.35 -1.47
C PRO A 94 10.60 21.86 -1.41
N PRO A 95 9.56 22.34 -2.10
CA PRO A 95 9.15 23.74 -2.03
C PRO A 95 8.75 24.11 -0.58
N PRO A 96 8.89 25.39 -0.19
CA PRO A 96 8.46 25.87 1.13
C PRO A 96 6.95 25.69 1.34
N ASN A 97 6.17 25.75 0.25
CA ASN A 97 4.72 25.55 0.26
C ASN A 97 4.40 24.19 -0.37
N PRO A 98 4.21 23.14 0.44
CA PRO A 98 3.96 21.81 -0.10
C PRO A 98 2.50 21.62 -0.54
N PRO A 99 2.25 20.70 -1.49
CA PRO A 99 0.91 20.21 -1.75
C PRO A 99 0.44 19.32 -0.58
N TYR A 100 -0.82 19.45 -0.18
CA TYR A 100 -1.43 18.66 0.89
C TYR A 100 -2.50 17.72 0.33
N LEU A 101 -2.49 16.47 0.78
CA LEU A 101 -3.60 15.54 0.60
C LEU A 101 -4.20 15.18 1.96
N PHE A 102 -5.49 15.45 2.13
CA PHE A 102 -6.27 14.96 3.26
C PHE A 102 -7.14 13.78 2.82
N ALA A 103 -6.73 12.57 3.17
CA ALA A 103 -7.44 11.33 2.85
C ALA A 103 -8.11 10.76 4.09
N TYR A 104 -9.36 10.28 3.96
CA TYR A 104 -10.09 9.71 5.10
C TYR A 104 -10.93 8.50 4.72
N SER A 105 -10.94 7.50 5.59
CA SER A 105 -11.72 6.28 5.44
C SER A 105 -13.22 6.57 5.59
N ASN A 106 -14.03 5.99 4.70
CA ASN A 106 -15.48 6.05 4.77
C ASN A 106 -16.07 5.27 5.96
N ASP A 107 -15.27 4.45 6.64
CA ASP A 107 -15.70 3.69 7.81
C ASP A 107 -15.60 4.47 9.13
N LEU A 108 -15.06 5.70 9.10
CA LEU A 108 -15.06 6.61 10.25
C LEU A 108 -16.44 7.24 10.47
N SER A 109 -16.67 7.72 11.69
CA SER A 109 -17.84 8.56 11.97
C SER A 109 -17.76 9.89 11.20
N PRO A 110 -18.88 10.37 10.60
CA PRO A 110 -18.94 11.67 9.93
C PRO A 110 -18.43 12.83 10.77
N ASN A 111 -18.78 12.84 12.06
CA ASN A 111 -18.39 13.90 12.99
C ASN A 111 -16.88 13.88 13.29
N VAL A 112 -16.29 12.68 13.37
CA VAL A 112 -14.83 12.54 13.57
C VAL A 112 -14.08 13.12 12.38
N VAL A 113 -14.50 12.80 11.15
CA VAL A 113 -13.87 13.34 9.94
C VAL A 113 -14.04 14.85 9.84
N SER A 114 -15.27 15.35 10.02
CA SER A 114 -15.58 16.79 9.91
C SER A 114 -14.72 17.61 10.90
N LEU A 115 -14.75 17.28 12.19
CA LEU A 115 -13.98 18.04 13.19
C LEU A 115 -12.46 17.91 13.03
N THR A 116 -11.98 16.76 12.53
CA THR A 116 -10.55 16.56 12.24
C THR A 116 -10.12 17.37 11.02
N ALA A 117 -10.97 17.43 9.99
CA ALA A 117 -10.75 18.26 8.81
C ALA A 117 -10.78 19.76 9.14
N ASP A 118 -11.73 20.21 9.97
CA ASP A 118 -11.77 21.59 10.49
C ASP A 118 -10.41 21.97 11.10
N THR A 119 -9.96 21.15 12.06
CA THR A 119 -8.70 21.38 12.78
C THR A 119 -7.50 21.35 11.82
N PHE A 120 -7.48 20.43 10.86
CA PHE A 120 -6.39 20.31 9.88
C PHE A 120 -6.31 21.51 8.95
N PHE A 121 -7.42 21.92 8.33
CA PHE A 121 -7.39 22.99 7.33
C PHE A 121 -7.30 24.39 7.95
N ASP A 122 -7.79 24.60 9.17
CA ASP A 122 -7.59 25.84 9.93
C ASP A 122 -6.11 26.06 10.30
N ALA A 123 -5.37 24.96 10.43
CA ALA A 123 -3.96 24.93 10.80
C ALA A 123 -2.99 25.24 9.64
N LEU A 124 -3.40 25.02 8.38
CA LEU A 124 -2.49 25.14 7.23
C LEU A 124 -2.20 26.59 6.85
N ASP A 125 -0.96 26.83 6.41
CA ASP A 125 -0.60 28.09 5.76
C ASP A 125 -1.35 28.23 4.45
N LYS A 126 -2.07 29.34 4.30
CA LYS A 126 -3.05 29.55 3.23
C LYS A 126 -2.39 29.99 1.92
N ASP A 127 -1.15 30.49 1.98
CA ASP A 127 -0.50 31.12 0.83
C ASP A 127 0.40 30.14 0.06
N GLY A 128 0.11 29.96 -1.23
CA GLY A 128 0.97 29.28 -2.19
C GLY A 128 1.05 27.75 -2.07
N SER A 129 0.38 27.14 -1.09
CA SER A 129 0.17 25.69 -1.02
C SER A 129 -1.03 25.27 -1.88
N SER A 130 -1.12 23.99 -2.20
CA SER A 130 -2.23 23.44 -2.98
C SER A 130 -2.87 22.26 -2.27
N TYR A 131 -4.18 22.08 -2.40
CA TYR A 131 -4.92 21.14 -1.57
C TYR A 131 -5.66 20.08 -2.39
N ALA A 132 -5.68 18.86 -1.86
CA ALA A 132 -6.45 17.76 -2.39
C ALA A 132 -7.13 16.98 -1.26
N THR A 133 -8.23 16.32 -1.57
CA THR A 133 -8.90 15.41 -0.65
C THR A 133 -9.51 14.22 -1.37
N VAL A 134 -9.60 13.10 -0.66
CA VAL A 134 -10.22 11.87 -1.16
C VAL A 134 -10.81 11.10 0.01
N ARG A 135 -12.04 10.62 -0.18
CA ARG A 135 -12.64 9.61 0.68
C ARG A 135 -12.32 8.25 0.09
N PHE A 136 -11.89 7.31 0.92
CA PHE A 136 -11.54 5.96 0.48
C PHE A 136 -12.31 4.90 1.27
N ASP A 137 -12.12 3.62 0.97
CA ASP A 137 -12.93 2.50 1.45
C ASP A 137 -14.40 2.54 0.98
N THR A 138 -14.63 3.03 -0.25
CA THR A 138 -15.96 3.15 -0.86
C THR A 138 -16.15 2.22 -2.05
N SER A 139 -17.38 1.80 -2.28
CA SER A 139 -17.83 1.13 -3.49
C SER A 139 -19.11 1.83 -4.01
N PRO A 140 -19.07 2.52 -5.17
CA PRO A 140 -17.91 2.70 -6.05
C PRO A 140 -16.79 3.56 -5.44
N GLU A 141 -15.60 3.50 -6.03
CA GLU A 141 -14.44 4.30 -5.61
C GLU A 141 -14.70 5.81 -5.78
N ASP A 142 -14.33 6.60 -4.77
CA ASP A 142 -14.42 8.06 -4.81
C ASP A 142 -13.19 8.67 -5.53
N PRO A 143 -13.40 9.67 -6.41
CA PRO A 143 -12.30 10.34 -7.10
C PRO A 143 -11.52 11.26 -6.16
N VAL A 144 -10.30 11.60 -6.57
CA VAL A 144 -9.48 12.60 -5.88
C VAL A 144 -9.92 13.99 -6.31
N TYR A 145 -10.26 14.85 -5.35
CA TYR A 145 -10.65 16.23 -5.59
C TYR A 145 -9.48 17.16 -5.32
N PHE A 146 -9.25 18.11 -6.22
CA PHE A 146 -8.24 19.15 -6.08
C PHE A 146 -8.91 20.50 -5.90
N ALA A 147 -8.32 21.35 -5.07
CA ALA A 147 -8.87 22.65 -4.73
C ALA A 147 -7.76 23.70 -4.60
N PRO A 148 -8.06 24.96 -4.94
CA PRO A 148 -7.06 26.04 -4.95
C PRO A 148 -6.76 26.59 -3.54
N ASP A 149 -7.64 26.37 -2.57
CA ASP A 149 -7.54 26.95 -1.23
C ASP A 149 -8.14 26.04 -0.14
N THR A 150 -7.83 26.34 1.12
CA THR A 150 -8.29 25.55 2.28
C THR A 150 -9.81 25.58 2.47
N SER A 151 -10.49 26.67 2.11
CA SER A 151 -11.94 26.79 2.26
C SER A 151 -12.68 25.91 1.24
N SER A 152 -12.17 25.89 0.01
CA SER A 152 -12.68 25.07 -1.09
C SER A 152 -12.51 23.57 -0.80
N VAL A 153 -11.32 23.13 -0.38
CA VAL A 153 -11.11 21.71 -0.03
C VAL A 153 -11.91 21.30 1.20
N HIS A 154 -12.02 22.17 2.20
CA HIS A 154 -12.81 21.93 3.41
C HIS A 154 -14.30 21.77 3.11
N SER A 155 -14.84 22.62 2.24
CA SER A 155 -16.22 22.51 1.75
C SER A 155 -16.46 21.17 1.03
N ILE A 156 -15.49 20.70 0.23
CA ILE A 156 -15.57 19.39 -0.43
C ILE A 156 -15.62 18.25 0.60
N VAL A 157 -14.78 18.29 1.65
CA VAL A 157 -14.81 17.28 2.71
C VAL A 157 -16.18 17.26 3.42
N ASN A 158 -16.70 18.43 3.80
CA ASN A 158 -18.00 18.52 4.47
C ASN A 158 -19.17 18.09 3.58
N GLY A 159 -19.08 18.29 2.26
CA GLY A 159 -20.05 17.76 1.29
C GLY A 159 -19.94 16.25 1.05
N ARG A 160 -18.87 15.59 1.52
CA ARG A 160 -18.56 14.18 1.25
C ARG A 160 -18.21 13.37 2.49
N LEU A 161 -18.72 13.75 3.65
CA LEU A 161 -18.49 13.01 4.90
C LEU A 161 -18.81 11.50 4.76
N PRO A 162 -18.18 10.64 5.57
CA PRO A 162 -18.44 9.20 5.60
C PRO A 162 -19.92 8.82 5.44
N ASN A 163 -20.20 7.89 4.54
CA ASN A 163 -21.54 7.36 4.29
C ASN A 163 -21.51 5.83 4.34
N PRO A 164 -22.06 5.20 5.39
CA PRO A 164 -22.04 3.73 5.54
C PRO A 164 -22.65 2.96 4.36
N ALA A 165 -23.54 3.57 3.57
CA ALA A 165 -24.11 2.93 2.38
C ALA A 165 -23.06 2.61 1.31
N LEU A 166 -21.98 3.41 1.27
CA LEU A 166 -20.86 3.29 0.33
C LEU A 166 -19.75 2.36 0.82
N SER A 167 -19.73 1.97 2.11
CA SER A 167 -18.70 1.10 2.66
C SER A 167 -18.69 -0.27 2.00
N PHE A 168 -17.52 -0.90 1.97
CA PHE A 168 -17.38 -2.31 1.61
C PHE A 168 -18.30 -3.17 2.48
N LYS A 169 -18.97 -4.15 1.86
CA LYS A 169 -20.01 -4.95 2.51
C LYS A 169 -19.48 -6.02 3.46
N THR A 170 -18.17 -6.28 3.44
CA THR A 170 -17.54 -7.31 4.29
C THR A 170 -16.32 -6.73 5.00
N THR A 171 -15.98 -7.31 6.14
CA THR A 171 -14.78 -6.95 6.92
C THR A 171 -13.50 -7.59 6.37
N ALA A 172 -13.63 -8.62 5.52
CA ALA A 172 -12.52 -9.32 4.89
C ALA A 172 -11.85 -8.49 3.77
N ILE A 173 -12.59 -7.57 3.14
CA ILE A 173 -12.00 -6.64 2.17
C ILE A 173 -11.20 -5.61 2.94
N GLY A 174 -9.90 -5.54 2.67
CA GLY A 174 -9.01 -4.53 3.22
C GLY A 174 -9.19 -3.16 2.59
N SER A 175 -8.52 -2.16 3.17
CA SER A 175 -8.54 -0.79 2.68
C SER A 175 -7.91 -0.65 1.30
N ASP A 176 -8.47 0.23 0.48
CA ASP A 176 -7.94 0.61 -0.83
C ASP A 176 -6.95 1.80 -0.75
N ILE A 177 -6.36 2.06 0.42
CA ILE A 177 -5.49 3.22 0.66
C ILE A 177 -4.25 3.26 -0.27
N ILE A 178 -3.61 2.11 -0.55
CA ILE A 178 -2.45 2.06 -1.46
C ILE A 178 -2.84 2.56 -2.86
N LYS A 179 -3.96 2.04 -3.39
CA LYS A 179 -4.53 2.47 -4.67
C LYS A 179 -4.95 3.93 -4.64
N THR A 180 -5.52 4.40 -3.54
CA THR A 180 -5.93 5.79 -3.36
C THR A 180 -4.75 6.76 -3.45
N ILE A 181 -3.61 6.44 -2.83
CA ILE A 181 -2.39 7.26 -2.94
C ILE A 181 -1.86 7.24 -4.39
N GLU A 182 -1.89 6.08 -5.06
CA GLU A 182 -1.52 5.98 -6.47
C GLU A 182 -2.42 6.84 -7.38
N ARG A 183 -3.75 6.82 -7.14
CA ARG A 183 -4.71 7.67 -7.85
C ARG A 183 -4.40 9.14 -7.63
N TYR A 184 -4.05 9.58 -6.42
CA TYR A 184 -3.65 10.97 -6.16
C TYR A 184 -2.52 11.43 -7.07
N TYR A 185 -1.41 10.68 -7.13
CA TYR A 185 -0.29 11.05 -8.00
C TYR A 185 -0.68 11.04 -9.49
N THR A 186 -1.48 10.07 -9.91
CA THR A 186 -1.91 9.95 -11.31
C THR A 186 -2.86 11.08 -11.71
N SER A 187 -3.86 11.38 -10.89
CA SER A 187 -4.83 12.44 -11.13
C SER A 187 -4.22 13.83 -11.00
N ALA A 188 -3.23 14.03 -10.12
CA ALA A 188 -2.55 15.32 -9.98
C ALA A 188 -1.87 15.75 -11.29
N VAL A 189 -1.17 14.82 -11.96
CA VAL A 189 -0.55 15.08 -13.28
C VAL A 189 -1.60 15.50 -14.31
N GLN A 190 -2.75 14.82 -14.34
CA GLN A 190 -3.84 15.14 -15.29
C GLN A 190 -4.44 16.53 -15.05
N HIS A 191 -4.45 17.01 -13.81
CA HIS A 191 -5.02 18.30 -13.43
C HIS A 191 -3.97 19.43 -13.33
N GLY A 192 -2.72 19.18 -13.76
CA GLY A 192 -1.65 20.18 -13.71
C GLY A 192 -1.20 20.54 -12.28
N PHE A 193 -1.43 19.64 -11.33
CA PHE A 193 -1.17 19.86 -9.90
C PHE A 193 0.21 19.32 -9.51
N SER A 194 1.02 20.13 -8.84
CA SER A 194 2.34 19.69 -8.35
C SER A 194 2.18 18.68 -7.21
N THR A 195 3.01 17.63 -7.20
CA THR A 195 3.07 16.64 -6.11
C THR A 195 4.44 16.62 -5.43
N CYS A 196 5.36 17.50 -5.84
CA CYS A 196 6.68 17.61 -5.25
C CYS A 196 6.60 18.11 -3.80
N GLY A 197 7.14 17.35 -2.86
CA GLY A 197 7.10 17.70 -1.44
C GLY A 197 5.77 17.38 -0.76
N ALA A 198 4.89 16.57 -1.37
CA ALA A 198 3.55 16.34 -0.86
C ALA A 198 3.55 15.88 0.61
N ILE A 199 2.68 16.49 1.42
CA ILE A 199 2.36 16.01 2.77
C ILE A 199 1.00 15.31 2.68
N ILE A 200 1.01 13.99 2.85
CA ILE A 200 -0.17 13.15 2.75
C ILE A 200 -0.61 12.78 4.17
N VAL A 201 -1.79 13.24 4.58
CA VAL A 201 -2.41 12.90 5.86
C VAL A 201 -3.56 11.93 5.63
N ILE A 202 -3.54 10.80 6.34
CA ILE A 202 -4.49 9.72 6.17
C ILE A 202 -5.17 9.43 7.50
N LEU A 203 -6.51 9.45 7.53
CA LEU A 203 -7.32 8.92 8.62
C LEU A 203 -7.79 7.52 8.23
N LEU A 204 -7.18 6.49 8.81
CA LEU A 204 -7.36 5.09 8.43
C LEU A 204 -8.22 4.36 9.48
N LYS A 205 -9.32 3.73 9.05
CA LYS A 205 -10.19 2.92 9.92
C LYS A 205 -10.22 1.46 9.52
N ARG A 206 -10.28 1.19 8.22
CA ARG A 206 -10.10 -0.16 7.68
C ARG A 206 -8.61 -0.41 7.46
N LEU A 207 -8.10 -1.56 7.85
CA LEU A 207 -6.71 -1.92 7.60
C LEU A 207 -6.54 -2.43 6.17
N PRO A 208 -5.37 -2.24 5.55
CA PRO A 208 -5.01 -2.95 4.32
C PRO A 208 -5.04 -4.47 4.53
N THR A 209 -5.10 -5.21 3.42
CA THR A 209 -4.80 -6.66 3.36
C THR A 209 -3.50 -6.93 2.59
N GLU A 210 -3.07 -5.97 1.78
CA GLU A 210 -1.80 -6.00 1.06
C GLU A 210 -0.64 -5.63 1.98
N THR A 211 0.49 -6.32 1.82
CA THR A 211 1.73 -6.09 2.58
C THR A 211 2.86 -5.53 1.74
N ASP A 212 2.82 -5.71 0.42
CA ASP A 212 3.81 -5.12 -0.47
C ASP A 212 3.54 -3.62 -0.60
N ILE A 213 4.57 -2.84 -0.32
CA ILE A 213 4.53 -1.37 -0.33
C ILE A 213 5.62 -0.79 -1.23
N SER A 214 6.36 -1.63 -1.95
CA SER A 214 7.58 -1.23 -2.65
C SER A 214 7.29 -0.16 -3.71
N ASP A 215 6.30 -0.42 -4.56
CA ASP A 215 5.92 0.50 -5.65
C ASP A 215 5.37 1.82 -5.14
N ILE A 216 4.50 1.77 -4.11
CA ILE A 216 3.90 2.99 -3.56
C ILE A 216 4.92 3.83 -2.80
N VAL A 217 5.82 3.20 -2.05
CA VAL A 217 6.94 3.88 -1.38
C VAL A 217 7.86 4.52 -2.42
N ALA A 218 8.26 3.80 -3.46
CA ALA A 218 9.09 4.36 -4.54
C ALA A 218 8.42 5.56 -5.20
N LYS A 219 7.11 5.48 -5.46
CA LYS A 219 6.33 6.58 -6.05
C LYS A 219 6.25 7.81 -5.15
N ILE A 220 6.03 7.63 -3.84
CA ILE A 220 6.04 8.73 -2.87
C ILE A 220 7.45 9.35 -2.80
N ARG A 221 8.48 8.50 -2.74
CA ARG A 221 9.87 8.92 -2.62
C ARG A 221 10.35 9.73 -3.83
N ALA A 222 10.01 9.29 -5.03
CA ALA A 222 10.32 9.99 -6.27
C ALA A 222 9.73 11.41 -6.33
N ASN A 223 8.69 11.70 -5.54
CA ASN A 223 8.07 13.02 -5.44
C ASN A 223 8.48 13.79 -4.17
N SER A 224 9.52 13.35 -3.44
CA SER A 224 9.93 13.95 -2.16
C SER A 224 8.77 14.04 -1.15
N GLY A 225 7.83 13.08 -1.19
CA GLY A 225 6.62 13.07 -0.38
C GLY A 225 6.81 12.48 1.01
N LEU A 226 5.91 12.83 1.93
CA LEU A 226 5.86 12.33 3.29
C LEU A 226 4.44 11.88 3.65
N VAL A 227 4.31 10.74 4.33
CA VAL A 227 3.01 10.20 4.76
C VAL A 227 2.88 10.23 6.27
N LEU A 228 1.85 10.92 6.76
CA LEU A 228 1.35 10.80 8.12
C LEU A 228 0.06 9.97 8.09
N VAL A 229 0.04 8.84 8.78
CA VAL A 229 -1.17 8.02 8.92
C VAL A 229 -1.59 7.95 10.38
N LEU A 230 -2.86 8.30 10.63
CA LEU A 230 -3.53 8.10 11.90
C LEU A 230 -4.49 6.92 11.74
N THR A 231 -4.10 5.78 12.29
CA THR A 231 -4.84 4.52 12.19
C THR A 231 -5.70 4.32 13.42
N SER A 232 -6.95 3.94 13.23
CA SER A 232 -7.85 3.61 14.34
C SER A 232 -7.32 2.42 15.14
N THR A 233 -7.37 2.53 16.47
CA THR A 233 -7.17 1.40 17.40
C THR A 233 -8.31 0.37 17.37
N SER A 234 -9.40 0.67 16.66
CA SER A 234 -10.59 -0.18 16.54
C SER A 234 -10.95 -0.40 15.07
N PRO A 235 -10.15 -1.18 14.32
CA PRO A 235 -10.32 -1.28 12.87
C PRO A 235 -11.67 -1.85 12.44
N SER A 236 -12.20 -1.37 11.32
CA SER A 236 -13.50 -1.82 10.77
C SER A 236 -13.40 -3.09 9.91
N GLY A 237 -12.19 -3.52 9.56
CA GLY A 237 -11.91 -4.65 8.68
C GLY A 237 -10.45 -4.64 8.21
N GLY A 238 -10.09 -5.61 7.38
CA GLY A 238 -8.70 -5.89 7.00
C GLY A 238 -7.87 -6.46 8.15
N ASP A 239 -6.64 -6.86 7.86
CA ASP A 239 -5.82 -7.65 8.77
C ASP A 239 -4.32 -7.28 8.78
N GLN A 240 -3.89 -6.26 8.03
CA GLN A 240 -2.50 -5.81 8.01
C GLN A 240 -2.32 -4.44 8.70
N PRO A 241 -2.18 -4.38 10.04
CA PRO A 241 -2.04 -3.12 10.77
C PRO A 241 -0.75 -2.38 10.42
N LYS A 242 0.34 -3.11 10.15
CA LYS A 242 1.66 -2.52 9.92
C LYS A 242 1.87 -1.98 8.50
N THR A 243 0.99 -2.28 7.53
CA THR A 243 1.19 -1.85 6.12
C THR A 243 1.27 -0.34 5.99
N ALA A 244 0.26 0.39 6.47
CA ALA A 244 0.27 1.86 6.38
C ALA A 244 1.35 2.49 7.28
N TYR A 245 1.60 1.88 8.44
CA TYR A 245 2.67 2.27 9.36
C TYR A 245 4.06 2.24 8.69
N ARG A 246 4.35 1.16 7.94
CA ARG A 246 5.61 1.00 7.21
C ARG A 246 5.74 1.93 6.01
N ILE A 247 4.63 2.24 5.31
CA ILE A 247 4.62 3.30 4.28
C ILE A 247 5.10 4.62 4.87
N ALA A 248 4.55 5.01 6.03
CA ALA A 248 4.97 6.23 6.72
C ALA A 248 6.44 6.18 7.18
N SER A 249 6.86 5.06 7.76
CA SER A 249 8.25 4.81 8.20
C SER A 249 9.26 5.04 7.06
N LYS A 250 8.95 4.53 5.88
CA LYS A 250 9.83 4.58 4.70
C LYS A 250 9.75 5.89 3.93
N THR A 251 8.84 6.79 4.28
CA THR A 251 8.64 8.10 3.61
C THR A 251 8.93 9.28 4.53
N ASN A 252 9.80 9.08 5.54
CA ASN A 252 10.17 10.08 6.55
C ASN A 252 9.00 10.59 7.41
N GLY A 253 7.80 10.04 7.24
CA GLY A 253 6.62 10.42 7.99
C GLY A 253 6.46 9.62 9.27
N MET A 254 5.20 9.55 9.73
CA MET A 254 4.83 8.82 10.95
C MET A 254 3.53 8.04 10.79
N GLY A 255 3.51 6.83 11.32
CA GLY A 255 2.29 6.04 11.50
C GLY A 255 1.93 6.03 12.98
N ILE A 256 0.69 6.35 13.31
CA ILE A 256 0.25 6.47 14.71
C ILE A 256 -1.07 5.74 14.85
N PHE A 257 -1.22 4.91 15.87
CA PHE A 257 -2.50 4.32 16.23
C PHE A 257 -3.20 5.20 17.25
N VAL A 258 -4.46 5.53 17.01
CA VAL A 258 -5.22 6.53 17.75
C VAL A 258 -6.67 6.07 17.92
N ASP A 259 -7.23 6.30 19.11
CA ASP A 259 -8.67 6.16 19.32
C ASP A 259 -9.43 7.16 18.45
N ASP A 260 -10.52 6.74 17.81
CA ASP A 260 -11.29 7.60 16.88
C ASP A 260 -11.69 8.95 17.49
N ALA A 261 -12.06 8.95 18.78
CA ALA A 261 -12.45 10.15 19.52
C ALA A 261 -11.28 11.14 19.74
N LYS A 262 -10.04 10.69 19.56
CA LYS A 262 -8.80 11.44 19.78
C LYS A 262 -8.13 11.88 18.48
N LEU A 263 -8.54 11.38 17.30
CA LEU A 263 -7.96 11.72 15.99
C LEU A 263 -7.77 13.23 15.80
N ARG A 264 -8.80 14.04 16.10
CA ARG A 264 -8.72 15.50 16.04
C ARG A 264 -7.59 16.09 16.89
N GLN A 265 -7.44 15.60 18.13
CA GLN A 265 -6.41 16.10 19.06
C GLN A 265 -4.99 15.75 18.60
N HIS A 266 -4.83 14.72 17.76
CA HIS A 266 -3.55 14.35 17.19
C HIS A 266 -3.14 15.24 16.03
N ILE A 267 -4.08 15.82 15.28
CA ILE A 267 -3.74 16.81 14.24
C ILE A 267 -3.02 18.02 14.85
N ASP A 268 -3.51 18.54 15.98
CA ASP A 268 -2.87 19.67 16.69
C ASP A 268 -1.41 19.38 17.11
N ARG A 269 -1.08 18.11 17.31
CA ARG A 269 0.22 17.64 17.81
C ARG A 269 1.12 17.09 16.72
N ALA A 270 0.57 16.73 15.57
CA ALA A 270 1.28 16.09 14.49
C ALA A 270 2.20 17.06 13.74
N PRO A 271 3.29 16.56 13.13
CA PRO A 271 4.23 17.37 12.35
C PRO A 271 3.68 17.71 10.96
N ILE A 272 2.50 18.32 10.89
CA ILE A 272 1.76 18.59 9.66
C ILE A 272 2.17 19.94 9.02
N PHE A 273 2.57 20.90 9.85
CA PHE A 273 2.72 22.32 9.52
C PHE A 273 3.99 22.69 8.74
N GLY A 274 4.16 22.24 7.49
CA GLY A 274 5.38 22.51 6.71
C GLY A 274 6.67 22.01 7.41
N VAL A 275 6.51 21.18 8.44
CA VAL A 275 7.59 20.75 9.30
C VAL A 275 8.27 19.56 8.64
N ARG A 276 9.56 19.66 8.42
CA ARG A 276 10.35 18.57 7.83
C ARG A 276 11.26 17.95 8.87
N PRO A 277 11.45 16.62 8.84
CA PRO A 277 12.40 16.00 9.73
C PRO A 277 13.83 16.42 9.36
N ILE A 278 14.58 16.87 10.35
CA ILE A 278 16.04 17.06 10.34
C ILE A 278 16.78 15.90 11.02
N TYR A 279 16.03 15.04 11.71
CA TYR A 279 16.48 13.76 12.24
C TYR A 279 15.40 12.71 12.03
N ARG A 280 15.83 11.48 11.80
CA ARG A 280 14.97 10.31 11.73
C ARG A 280 15.70 9.09 12.28
N ALA A 281 14.97 8.26 13.01
CA ALA A 281 15.37 6.90 13.33
C ALA A 281 14.12 6.01 13.26
N ASN A 282 14.26 4.85 12.64
CA ASN A 282 13.32 3.74 12.77
C ASN A 282 14.10 2.61 13.45
N VAL A 283 13.57 2.05 14.53
CA VAL A 283 14.28 1.07 15.36
C VAL A 283 13.34 -0.07 15.72
N GLN A 284 13.84 -1.30 15.67
CA GLN A 284 13.15 -2.47 16.20
C GLN A 284 13.60 -2.64 17.65
N VAL A 285 12.64 -2.65 18.56
CA VAL A 285 12.88 -2.82 20.00
C VAL A 285 12.08 -3.98 20.56
N SER A 286 12.58 -4.59 21.62
CA SER A 286 11.92 -5.61 22.42
C SER A 286 12.07 -5.27 23.91
N ASP A 287 11.65 -6.18 24.79
CA ASP A 287 11.72 -6.00 26.23
C ASP A 287 13.16 -5.74 26.73
N LEU A 288 13.27 -4.89 27.76
CA LEU A 288 14.44 -4.74 28.63
C LEU A 288 15.76 -4.29 27.96
N ASP A 289 15.68 -3.57 26.86
CA ASP A 289 16.86 -3.16 26.12
C ASP A 289 17.09 -1.65 26.08
N PHE A 290 18.38 -1.32 26.13
CA PHE A 290 18.89 -0.01 25.82
C PHE A 290 19.40 -0.01 24.37
N TYR A 291 18.87 0.90 23.55
CA TYR A 291 19.28 1.03 22.15
C TYR A 291 19.95 2.37 21.90
N GLN A 292 21.11 2.32 21.26
CA GLN A 292 21.75 3.50 20.70
C GLN A 292 21.23 3.73 19.28
N LEU A 293 20.61 4.90 19.07
CA LEU A 293 20.13 5.32 17.76
C LEU A 293 21.23 6.09 17.01
N PRO A 294 21.09 6.34 15.70
CA PRO A 294 22.00 7.22 14.97
C PRO A 294 22.15 8.57 15.68
N ASN A 295 23.37 9.13 15.65
CA ASN A 295 23.59 10.45 16.23
C ASN A 295 22.79 11.51 15.46
N PHE A 296 22.24 12.47 16.20
CA PHE A 296 21.55 13.61 15.64
C PHE A 296 22.53 14.77 15.42
N ASN A 297 22.83 15.06 14.16
CA ASN A 297 23.59 16.23 13.75
C ASN A 297 22.64 17.40 13.47
N VAL A 298 22.66 18.42 14.32
CA VAL A 298 21.76 19.56 14.21
C VAL A 298 22.26 20.49 13.10
N PRO A 299 21.45 20.83 12.07
CA PRO A 299 21.89 21.78 11.05
C PRO A 299 22.21 23.16 11.65
N ARG A 300 23.13 23.92 11.04
CA ARG A 300 23.56 25.23 11.60
C ARG A 300 22.51 26.33 11.53
N ASN A 301 21.51 26.17 10.67
CA ASN A 301 20.50 27.19 10.37
C ASN A 301 19.10 26.81 10.87
N VAL A 302 18.98 25.93 11.88
CA VAL A 302 17.68 25.62 12.48
C VAL A 302 17.47 26.38 13.79
N PRO A 303 16.22 26.74 14.13
CA PRO A 303 15.92 27.31 15.44
C PRO A 303 16.32 26.37 16.57
N ARG A 304 16.54 26.93 17.77
CA ARG A 304 16.89 26.16 18.95
C ARG A 304 15.80 25.16 19.34
N LEU A 305 14.54 25.60 19.34
CA LEU A 305 13.41 24.74 19.67
C LEU A 305 12.96 23.95 18.44
N ASN A 306 12.99 22.63 18.53
CA ASN A 306 12.53 21.73 17.48
C ASN A 306 11.50 20.75 18.06
N ARG A 307 10.59 20.31 17.20
CA ARG A 307 9.59 19.32 17.61
C ARG A 307 10.26 17.96 17.59
N VAL A 308 10.07 17.18 18.66
CA VAL A 308 10.45 15.78 18.72
C VAL A 308 9.16 14.97 18.73
N SER A 309 9.02 14.06 17.77
CA SER A 309 7.86 13.18 17.66
C SER A 309 8.32 11.74 17.63
N PHE A 310 7.62 10.86 18.34
CA PHE A 310 7.95 9.44 18.36
C PHE A 310 6.72 8.56 18.60
N THR A 311 6.83 7.28 18.22
CA THR A 311 5.86 6.25 18.57
C THR A 311 6.36 5.37 19.72
N VAL A 312 5.43 4.77 20.45
CA VAL A 312 5.72 3.85 21.57
C VAL A 312 5.39 2.39 21.25
N GLN A 313 4.62 2.13 20.20
CA GLN A 313 4.32 0.80 19.65
C GLN A 313 3.82 0.95 18.19
N ASP A 314 3.86 -0.13 17.42
CA ASP A 314 3.61 -0.11 15.97
C ASP A 314 2.26 -0.71 15.53
N HIS A 315 1.38 -0.97 16.50
CA HIS A 315 0.07 -1.58 16.29
C HIS A 315 -0.99 -1.00 17.24
N GLY A 316 -2.23 -1.45 17.09
CA GLY A 316 -3.30 -1.28 18.06
C GLY A 316 -3.96 -2.65 18.33
N PRO A 317 -4.58 -2.87 19.50
CA PRO A 317 -4.86 -1.91 20.58
C PRO A 317 -3.60 -1.49 21.38
N ILE A 318 -3.76 -0.50 22.26
CA ILE A 318 -2.68 -0.01 23.13
C ILE A 318 -2.59 -0.89 24.38
N ASP A 319 -1.72 -1.90 24.36
CA ASP A 319 -1.70 -2.99 25.35
C ASP A 319 -0.30 -3.36 25.86
N SER A 320 0.72 -3.44 25.00
CA SER A 320 2.04 -3.96 25.34
C SER A 320 2.92 -2.97 26.12
N PHE A 321 2.87 -1.68 25.77
CA PHE A 321 3.76 -0.64 26.25
C PHE A 321 3.71 -0.40 27.78
N GLN A 322 4.88 -0.31 28.43
CA GLN A 322 5.02 0.06 29.84
C GLN A 322 5.67 1.43 30.04
N ARG A 323 6.89 1.63 29.53
CA ARG A 323 7.63 2.90 29.64
C ARG A 323 8.60 3.08 28.49
N LEU A 324 8.94 4.34 28.21
CA LEU A 324 10.03 4.71 27.29
C LEU A 324 10.69 5.99 27.75
N GLU A 325 12.02 5.99 27.82
CA GLU A 325 12.86 7.17 27.95
C GLU A 325 13.67 7.39 26.66
N LEU A 326 13.50 8.55 26.03
CA LEU A 326 14.28 9.01 24.89
C LEU A 326 15.23 10.12 25.35
N LYS A 327 16.53 9.94 25.11
CA LYS A 327 17.58 10.82 25.60
C LYS A 327 18.45 11.33 24.46
N PHE A 328 18.73 12.63 24.48
CA PHE A 328 19.67 13.31 23.60
C PHE A 328 20.79 13.91 24.45
N SER A 329 22.02 13.43 24.27
CA SER A 329 23.20 13.91 24.99
C SER A 329 24.13 14.63 24.02
N ASP A 330 24.35 15.93 24.22
CA ASP A 330 25.29 16.73 23.43
C ASP A 330 26.71 16.16 23.60
N ILE A 331 27.31 15.70 22.51
CA ILE A 331 28.68 15.18 22.51
C ILE A 331 29.71 16.21 22.09
N THR A 332 29.29 17.33 21.50
CA THR A 332 30.16 18.43 21.08
C THR A 332 30.65 19.21 22.29
N ASN A 333 29.74 19.58 23.19
CA ASN A 333 30.04 20.38 24.38
C ASN A 333 29.83 19.64 25.71
N ALA A 334 29.38 18.37 25.68
CA ALA A 334 29.25 17.45 26.83
C ALA A 334 28.48 18.00 28.06
N THR A 335 27.63 19.01 27.87
CA THR A 335 26.99 19.75 28.96
C THR A 335 25.47 19.69 28.94
N LEU A 336 24.84 19.43 27.79
CA LEU A 336 23.39 19.38 27.66
C LEU A 336 22.89 17.95 27.49
N VAL A 337 22.05 17.50 28.42
CA VAL A 337 21.26 16.27 28.28
C VAL A 337 19.79 16.65 28.32
N THR A 338 19.06 16.34 27.25
CA THR A 338 17.62 16.54 27.18
C THR A 338 16.95 15.17 27.09
N LYS A 339 15.96 14.92 27.93
CA LYS A 339 15.26 13.63 27.99
C LYS A 339 13.75 13.76 28.02
N ILE A 340 13.07 12.76 27.49
CA ILE A 340 11.61 12.62 27.48
C ILE A 340 11.30 11.24 28.04
N ALA A 341 10.44 11.18 29.05
CA ALA A 341 9.93 9.92 29.58
C ALA A 341 8.41 9.86 29.37
N VAL A 342 7.91 8.70 28.98
CA VAL A 342 6.48 8.41 28.79
C VAL A 342 6.16 7.10 29.49
N GLU A 343 5.09 7.11 30.28
CA GLU A 343 4.60 5.94 31.00
C GLU A 343 3.29 5.43 30.37
N ALA A 344 2.95 4.16 30.57
CA ALA A 344 1.74 3.58 29.97
C ALA A 344 0.44 4.29 30.35
N GLU A 345 0.40 4.93 31.52
CA GLU A 345 -0.75 5.75 31.93
C GLU A 345 -0.93 6.97 31.01
N ASP A 346 0.15 7.60 30.57
CA ASP A 346 0.11 8.74 29.65
C ASP A 346 -0.43 8.32 28.28
N VAL A 347 0.02 7.17 27.77
CA VAL A 347 -0.42 6.58 26.49
C VAL A 347 -1.91 6.25 26.54
N ARG A 348 -2.38 5.62 27.61
CA ARG A 348 -3.80 5.30 27.82
C ARG A 348 -4.66 6.56 27.95
N LYS A 349 -4.20 7.59 28.65
CA LYS A 349 -4.92 8.88 28.76
C LYS A 349 -5.01 9.60 27.42
N LEU A 350 -3.93 9.54 26.64
CA LEU A 350 -3.87 10.13 25.31
C LEU A 350 -4.74 9.37 24.31
N GLY A 351 -4.87 8.05 24.47
CA GLY A 351 -5.57 7.17 23.54
C GLY A 351 -4.81 7.05 22.22
N SER A 352 -3.48 7.05 22.28
CA SER A 352 -2.63 7.03 21.09
C SER A 352 -1.22 6.54 21.35
N THR A 353 -0.62 5.92 20.34
CA THR A 353 0.75 5.43 20.35
C THR A 353 1.78 6.50 19.98
N GLY A 354 1.33 7.70 19.58
CA GLY A 354 2.20 8.77 19.08
C GLY A 354 2.30 9.95 20.03
N PHE A 355 3.53 10.36 20.32
CA PHE A 355 3.85 11.48 21.20
C PHE A 355 4.63 12.56 20.47
N SER A 356 4.47 13.81 20.93
CA SER A 356 5.28 14.91 20.44
C SER A 356 5.51 15.95 21.53
N THR A 357 6.69 16.54 21.57
CA THR A 357 7.04 17.66 22.46
C THR A 357 8.04 18.60 21.81
N TRP A 358 8.35 19.72 22.44
CA TRP A 358 9.35 20.68 21.99
C TRP A 358 10.61 20.55 22.83
N LEU A 359 11.74 20.27 22.19
CA LEU A 359 13.05 20.22 22.84
C LEU A 359 14.00 21.24 22.24
N GLY A 360 14.92 21.73 23.07
CA GLY A 360 15.98 22.64 22.66
C GLY A 360 17.24 21.91 22.22
N PHE A 361 17.76 22.24 21.05
CA PHE A 361 19.03 21.76 20.51
C PHE A 361 19.89 22.94 20.08
N VAL A 362 21.21 22.82 20.27
CA VAL A 362 22.18 23.82 19.82
C VAL A 362 22.49 23.56 18.34
N ALA A 363 22.31 24.59 17.51
CA ALA A 363 22.54 24.49 16.07
C ALA A 363 24.02 24.21 15.77
N GLY A 364 24.29 23.21 14.93
CA GLY A 364 25.65 22.79 14.58
C GLY A 364 26.28 21.74 15.51
N ASP A 365 25.66 21.45 16.65
CA ASP A 365 26.13 20.42 17.59
C ASP A 365 25.65 19.03 17.18
N GLU A 366 26.35 18.01 17.67
CA GLU A 366 25.99 16.60 17.53
C GLU A 366 25.49 16.05 18.86
N TYR A 367 24.41 15.27 18.79
CA TYR A 367 23.78 14.63 19.95
C TYR A 367 23.81 13.11 19.78
N ARG A 368 24.27 12.42 20.82
CA ARG A 368 24.03 10.99 20.97
C ARG A 368 22.58 10.77 21.36
N THR A 369 21.90 9.90 20.61
CA THR A 369 20.49 9.58 20.84
C THR A 369 20.37 8.16 21.39
N GLU A 370 19.65 8.00 22.49
CA GLU A 370 19.51 6.75 23.24
C GLU A 370 18.04 6.53 23.57
N ILE A 371 17.57 5.29 23.50
CA ILE A 371 16.22 4.90 23.90
C ILE A 371 16.31 3.72 24.87
N ASP A 372 15.54 3.80 25.95
CA ASP A 372 15.32 2.74 26.93
C ASP A 372 13.81 2.51 27.01
N CYS A 373 13.38 1.28 26.76
CA CYS A 373 11.96 0.94 26.67
C CYS A 373 11.65 -0.37 27.39
N ASP A 374 10.39 -0.50 27.79
CA ASP A 374 9.89 -1.66 28.52
C ASP A 374 8.48 -2.00 28.05
N TYR A 375 8.23 -3.30 27.89
CA TYR A 375 7.02 -3.88 27.32
C TYR A 375 6.61 -5.10 28.13
N THR A 376 5.31 -5.41 28.12
CA THR A 376 4.77 -6.63 28.74
C THR A 376 4.83 -7.86 27.84
N SER A 377 5.15 -7.67 26.56
CA SER A 377 5.31 -8.72 25.56
C SER A 377 6.75 -8.73 25.06
N ASP A 378 7.21 -9.90 24.64
CA ASP A 378 8.50 -10.12 23.98
C ASP A 378 8.41 -9.84 22.46
N ASP A 379 7.25 -9.39 21.97
CA ASP A 379 7.06 -9.03 20.57
C ASP A 379 7.91 -7.81 20.17
N ILE A 380 8.43 -7.84 18.95
CA ILE A 380 9.22 -6.73 18.40
C ILE A 380 8.29 -5.58 18.00
N GLU A 381 8.60 -4.40 18.51
CA GLU A 381 7.95 -3.13 18.18
C GLU A 381 8.83 -2.31 17.22
N GLU A 382 8.28 -1.86 16.08
CA GLU A 382 8.98 -0.97 15.15
C GLU A 382 8.72 0.49 15.52
N LEU A 383 9.60 1.17 16.26
CA LEU A 383 9.40 2.56 16.65
C LEU A 383 9.91 3.55 15.61
N GLN A 384 9.25 4.71 15.54
CA GLN A 384 9.62 5.84 14.69
C GLN A 384 9.97 7.03 15.57
N ILE A 385 11.12 7.67 15.33
CA ILE A 385 11.56 8.88 16.02
C ILE A 385 11.91 9.93 14.98
N ARG A 386 11.45 11.16 15.18
CA ARG A 386 11.68 12.31 14.30
C ARG A 386 12.02 13.54 15.13
N VAL A 387 13.00 14.32 14.67
CA VAL A 387 13.13 15.73 15.09
C VAL A 387 12.80 16.57 13.89
N GLN A 388 11.83 17.47 14.01
CA GLN A 388 11.30 18.25 12.92
C GLN A 388 11.43 19.76 13.17
N THR A 389 11.65 20.50 12.08
CA THR A 389 11.80 21.96 12.06
C THR A 389 10.95 22.58 10.94
N TYR A 390 10.63 23.86 11.08
CA TYR A 390 9.88 24.62 10.06
C TYR A 390 10.74 25.08 8.87
N GLU A 391 12.05 24.90 8.97
CA GLU A 391 12.97 25.21 7.88
C GLU A 391 12.85 24.20 6.73
N PRO A 392 13.08 24.60 5.47
CA PRO A 392 12.97 23.76 4.28
C PRO A 392 14.17 22.79 4.16
N PHE A 393 14.46 22.04 5.22
CA PHE A 393 15.42 20.96 5.20
C PHE A 393 14.79 19.68 4.66
N TRP A 394 15.60 18.91 3.96
CA TRP A 394 15.23 17.57 3.54
C TRP A 394 16.36 16.60 3.83
N ILE A 395 16.07 15.61 4.64
CA ILE A 395 16.97 14.48 4.87
C ILE A 395 16.61 13.35 3.91
N PRO A 396 17.57 12.55 3.43
CA PRO A 396 17.30 11.37 2.61
C PRO A 396 16.27 10.44 3.28
N TYR A 397 15.63 9.55 2.53
CA TYR A 397 14.80 8.52 3.15
C TYR A 397 15.66 7.52 3.95
N CYS A 398 15.03 6.80 4.87
CA CYS A 398 15.62 5.64 5.54
C CYS A 398 14.89 4.38 5.09
N ASP A 399 15.64 3.30 4.93
CA ASP A 399 15.11 1.97 4.61
C ASP A 399 14.95 1.10 5.84
#